data_AF-A0AAP0B686-F1
#
_entry.id   AF-A0AAP0B686-F1
#
_cell.length_a   1.000
_cell.length_b   1.000
_cell.length_c   1.000
_cell.angle_alpha   90.00
_cell.angle_beta   90.00
_cell.angle_gamma   90.00
#
_symmetry.space_group_name_H-M   'P 1'
#
loop_
_entity.id
_entity.type
_entity.pdbx_description
1 polymer ?
#
loop_
_entity_poly.entity_id
_entity_poly.type
_entity_poly.pdbx_seq_one_letter_code
_entity_poly.pdbx_strand_id
1 'polypeptide(L)'
;MSFLRALRRVHPLIRANFSNSRVTSRWISSTPDLHNPEAAAAAVPEPEFRPRTPVGGARIEIQNPDDSVEVFVDGYPVKLPKGMTVMQACELAGVDIPRFCYHSRLSIAGNCRMCLVEVEKSPKPVASCAMPVAPGMKIKTDTPIAKKAREGVMEFLLMNHPLDCPICDQGGECDLQDQSMVFGSDRGRFTEMKRSVVDKNLGPLVKTVMTRCIQCTRSLVNDDLHKYFEDSLLSFRWDREKPASVSNLILLKFKEAEVHESTTIANIKKEEPVFHDMVIGVLRRAIMDYMLE
;
A
#
# COMPACT_ATOMS: atom_id res chain seq x y z
N MET A 1 50.71 42.18 -22.96
CA MET A 1 50.49 42.53 -24.39
C MET A 1 50.06 41.23 -25.05
N SER A 2 48.80 40.97 -25.40
CA SER A 2 47.98 41.69 -26.38
C SER A 2 46.52 41.23 -26.30
N PHE A 3 45.78 41.72 -25.31
CA PHE A 3 44.32 41.80 -25.36
C PHE A 3 43.99 43.05 -26.17
N LEU A 4 43.53 43.00 -27.43
CA LEU A 4 42.82 44.11 -28.11
C LEU A 4 42.49 43.90 -29.62
N ARG A 5 42.17 42.70 -30.11
CA ARG A 5 41.63 42.57 -31.48
C ARG A 5 40.60 41.45 -31.61
N ALA A 6 39.36 41.71 -31.17
CA ALA A 6 38.13 41.21 -31.81
C ALA A 6 36.87 41.60 -31.01
N LEU A 7 36.67 42.89 -30.75
CA LEU A 7 35.33 43.41 -30.48
C LEU A 7 35.04 44.51 -31.48
N ARG A 8 34.73 44.08 -32.71
CA ARG A 8 34.03 44.93 -33.67
C ARG A 8 32.67 44.30 -33.94
N ARG A 9 31.65 45.08 -33.60
CA ARG A 9 30.23 44.99 -33.98
C ARG A 9 29.33 44.21 -33.03
N VAL A 10 28.91 44.86 -31.95
CA VAL A 10 27.52 44.73 -31.47
C VAL A 10 26.95 46.12 -31.16
N HIS A 11 25.70 46.28 -31.55
CA HIS A 11 24.88 47.48 -31.76
C HIS A 11 24.69 48.36 -30.49
N PRO A 12 24.58 49.70 -30.61
CA PRO A 12 24.61 50.64 -29.47
C PRO A 12 23.37 50.68 -28.55
N LEU A 13 22.39 49.77 -28.71
CA LEU A 13 21.12 49.83 -27.96
C LEU A 13 21.06 48.95 -26.71
N ILE A 14 22.04 48.09 -26.46
CA ILE A 14 22.06 47.18 -25.29
C ILE A 14 22.83 47.81 -24.10
N ARG A 15 23.25 49.08 -24.22
CA ARG A 15 24.07 49.75 -23.19
C ARG A 15 23.27 50.44 -22.09
N ALA A 16 21.93 50.51 -22.20
CA ALA A 16 21.14 51.43 -21.38
C ALA A 16 20.47 50.83 -20.13
N ASN A 17 20.31 49.51 -19.98
CA ASN A 17 19.39 48.97 -18.94
C ASN A 17 19.98 47.96 -17.94
N PHE A 18 21.29 47.89 -17.77
CA PHE A 18 21.92 47.03 -16.74
C PHE A 18 22.83 47.80 -15.78
N SER A 19 22.46 49.03 -15.40
CA SER A 19 23.22 49.81 -14.41
C SER A 19 22.84 49.53 -12.95
N ASN A 20 22.16 48.42 -12.62
CA ASN A 20 21.84 48.13 -11.21
C ASN A 20 21.59 46.66 -10.85
N SER A 21 22.46 45.74 -11.25
CA SER A 21 22.54 44.42 -10.59
C SER A 21 23.99 44.04 -10.34
N ARG A 22 24.35 43.85 -9.07
CA ARG A 22 25.63 43.26 -8.66
C ARG A 22 25.67 41.79 -9.09
N VAL A 23 26.11 41.55 -10.32
CA VAL A 23 26.44 40.20 -10.79
C VAL A 23 27.82 39.86 -10.22
N THR A 24 27.85 39.16 -9.10
CA THR A 24 29.08 38.54 -8.60
C THR A 24 29.39 37.35 -9.51
N SER A 25 30.40 37.48 -10.37
CA SER A 25 30.95 36.35 -11.12
C SER A 25 31.59 35.36 -10.15
N ARG A 26 30.87 34.30 -9.77
CA ARG A 26 31.45 33.18 -9.03
C ARG A 26 32.34 32.40 -9.99
N TRP A 27 33.64 32.45 -9.75
CA TRP A 27 34.60 31.53 -10.35
C TRP A 27 34.30 30.12 -9.84
N ILE A 28 34.00 29.19 -10.75
CA ILE A 28 33.96 27.77 -10.42
C ILE A 28 35.41 27.32 -10.33
N SER A 29 35.94 27.22 -9.11
CA SER A 29 37.20 26.52 -8.86
C SER A 29 36.90 25.03 -9.00
N SER A 30 37.47 24.37 -10.02
CA SER A 30 37.55 22.92 -10.05
C SER A 30 38.45 22.48 -8.90
N THR A 31 37.86 21.99 -7.80
CA THR A 31 38.64 21.36 -6.75
C THR A 31 39.31 20.09 -7.32
N PRO A 32 40.56 19.78 -6.95
CA PRO A 32 41.28 18.58 -7.43
C PRO A 32 40.61 17.25 -7.06
N ASP A 33 39.66 17.26 -6.12
CA ASP A 33 39.08 16.07 -5.49
C ASP A 33 38.22 15.19 -6.41
N LEU A 34 37.90 15.65 -7.63
CA LEU A 34 37.11 14.88 -8.60
C LEU A 34 37.90 13.77 -9.32
N HIS A 35 39.23 13.68 -9.13
CA HIS A 35 40.06 12.67 -9.79
C HIS A 35 40.52 11.52 -8.88
N ASN A 36 40.10 11.50 -7.60
CA ASN A 36 40.52 10.43 -6.69
C ASN A 36 39.43 9.35 -6.56
N PRO A 37 39.62 8.12 -7.09
CA PRO A 37 38.62 7.06 -6.97
C PRO A 37 38.37 6.62 -5.52
N GLU A 38 39.28 6.93 -4.60
CA GLU A 38 39.11 6.68 -3.16
C GLU A 38 38.12 7.67 -2.49
N ALA A 39 37.99 8.90 -3.01
CA ALA A 39 37.06 9.90 -2.45
C ALA A 39 35.59 9.58 -2.78
N ALA A 40 35.33 8.90 -3.90
CA ALA A 40 34.00 8.39 -4.24
C ALA A 40 33.61 7.15 -3.41
N ALA A 41 34.59 6.47 -2.81
CA ALA A 41 34.40 5.33 -1.91
C ALA A 41 34.33 5.72 -0.43
N ALA A 42 34.43 7.02 -0.11
CA ALA A 42 34.19 7.52 1.24
C ALA A 42 32.77 7.12 1.66
N ALA A 43 32.71 6.30 2.72
CA ALA A 43 31.52 5.66 3.25
C ALA A 43 30.29 6.56 3.15
N VAL A 44 29.22 6.02 2.55
CA VAL A 44 27.87 6.59 2.75
C VAL A 44 27.72 6.74 4.26
N PRO A 45 27.55 7.98 4.78
CA PRO A 45 27.43 8.17 6.21
C PRO A 45 26.29 7.28 6.70
N GLU A 46 26.59 6.48 7.72
CA GLU A 46 25.62 5.61 8.38
C GLU A 46 24.40 6.48 8.71
N PRO A 47 23.19 6.09 8.28
CA PRO A 47 22.04 6.98 8.30
C PRO A 47 21.81 7.49 9.73
N GLU A 48 21.93 8.80 9.93
CA GLU A 48 21.63 9.43 11.21
C GLU A 48 20.15 9.16 11.54
N PHE A 49 19.90 8.24 12.47
CA PHE A 49 18.58 7.89 12.95
C PHE A 49 17.99 9.05 13.76
N ARG A 50 17.40 10.02 13.08
CA ARG A 50 16.62 11.06 13.77
C ARG A 50 15.38 10.41 14.38
N PRO A 51 15.14 10.58 15.69
CA PRO A 51 13.96 10.00 16.32
C PRO A 51 12.71 10.60 15.68
N ARG A 52 11.90 9.74 15.07
CA ARG A 52 10.60 10.13 14.50
C ARG A 52 9.59 10.27 15.63
N THR A 53 8.72 11.27 15.54
CA THR A 53 7.56 11.36 16.43
C THR A 53 6.56 10.27 16.07
N PRO A 54 5.98 9.54 17.05
CA PRO A 54 5.00 8.50 16.77
C PRO A 54 3.77 9.10 16.08
N VAL A 55 3.18 8.33 15.18
CA VAL A 55 1.97 8.75 14.43
C VAL A 55 0.84 9.00 15.43
N GLY A 56 0.23 10.19 15.35
CA GLY A 56 -0.90 10.57 16.21
C GLY A 56 -0.59 10.69 17.71
N GLY A 57 0.68 10.73 18.11
CA GLY A 57 1.07 10.83 19.53
C GLY A 57 0.75 9.59 20.35
N ALA A 58 0.64 8.42 19.70
CA ALA A 58 0.39 7.14 20.36
C ALA A 58 1.43 6.89 21.47
N ARG A 59 0.95 6.76 22.71
CA ARG A 59 1.77 6.41 23.88
C ARG A 59 1.62 4.92 24.13
N ILE A 60 2.73 4.22 24.27
CA ILE A 60 2.74 2.81 24.65
C ILE A 60 3.30 2.67 26.05
N GLU A 61 2.48 2.08 26.92
CA GLU A 61 2.88 1.71 28.28
C GLU A 61 3.49 0.33 28.24
N ILE A 62 4.80 0.26 28.48
CA ILE A 62 5.51 -1.01 28.63
C ILE A 62 5.24 -1.50 30.05
N GLN A 63 4.32 -2.45 30.20
CA GLN A 63 3.91 -2.98 31.51
C GLN A 63 5.09 -3.66 32.23
N ASN A 64 5.89 -4.44 31.49
CA ASN A 64 7.10 -5.10 31.99
C ASN A 64 8.28 -4.78 31.05
N PRO A 65 9.42 -4.26 31.55
CA PRO A 65 10.57 -3.93 30.72
C PRO A 65 11.26 -5.16 30.10
N ASP A 66 11.15 -6.32 30.74
CA ASP A 66 11.79 -7.57 30.30
C ASP A 66 11.10 -8.20 29.07
N ASP A 67 9.83 -7.87 28.82
CA ASP A 67 9.05 -8.34 27.67
C ASP A 67 9.20 -7.44 26.43
N SER A 68 10.24 -6.61 26.38
CA SER A 68 10.48 -5.72 25.25
C SER A 68 11.13 -6.46 24.07
N VAL A 69 10.55 -6.26 22.89
CA VAL A 69 11.00 -6.80 21.61
C VAL A 69 11.54 -5.65 20.78
N GLU A 70 12.78 -5.81 20.29
CA GLU A 70 13.42 -4.85 19.39
C GLU A 70 13.22 -5.25 17.93
N VAL A 71 12.79 -4.30 17.12
CA VAL A 71 12.60 -4.43 15.67
C VAL A 71 13.09 -3.22 14.91
N PHE A 72 13.36 -3.42 13.63
CA PHE A 72 13.87 -2.38 12.73
C PHE A 72 12.80 -2.01 11.72
N VAL A 73 12.34 -0.76 11.73
CA VAL A 73 11.41 -0.21 10.74
C VAL A 73 12.20 0.74 9.84
N ASP A 74 12.38 0.38 8.57
CA ASP A 74 13.18 1.15 7.60
C ASP A 74 14.60 1.48 8.12
N GLY A 75 15.17 0.55 8.90
CA GLY A 75 16.47 0.68 9.57
C GLY A 75 16.41 1.30 10.97
N TYR A 76 15.31 1.96 11.35
CA TYR A 76 15.16 2.59 12.65
C TYR A 76 14.80 1.56 13.74
N PRO A 77 15.59 1.44 14.83
CA PRO A 77 15.31 0.51 15.92
C PRO A 77 14.16 1.02 16.79
N VAL A 78 13.16 0.17 17.02
CA VAL A 78 11.99 0.44 17.87
C VAL A 78 11.83 -0.67 18.89
N LYS A 79 11.58 -0.29 20.15
CA LYS A 79 11.29 -1.22 21.24
C LYS A 79 9.79 -1.22 21.53
N LEU A 80 9.19 -2.40 21.54
CA LEU A 80 7.75 -2.61 21.77
C LEU A 80 7.52 -3.72 22.78
N PRO A 81 6.39 -3.72 23.52
CA PRO A 81 6.00 -4.89 24.30
C PRO A 81 5.68 -6.09 23.38
N LYS A 82 5.95 -7.29 23.88
CA LYS A 82 5.63 -8.55 23.19
C LYS A 82 4.13 -8.66 22.88
N GLY A 83 3.80 -9.17 21.70
CA GLY A 83 2.41 -9.39 21.27
C GLY A 83 1.80 -8.25 20.44
N MET A 84 2.52 -7.14 20.27
CA MET A 84 2.12 -6.09 19.32
C MET A 84 2.27 -6.52 17.87
N THR A 85 1.56 -5.82 16.99
CA THR A 85 1.56 -6.06 15.55
C THR A 85 2.61 -5.22 14.83
N VAL A 86 3.00 -5.65 13.63
CA VAL A 86 3.94 -4.91 12.77
C VAL A 86 3.42 -3.50 12.47
N MET A 87 2.10 -3.32 12.33
CA MET A 87 1.50 -2.00 12.13
C MET A 87 1.75 -1.06 13.32
N GLN A 88 1.58 -1.55 14.55
CA GLN A 88 1.83 -0.76 15.76
C GLN A 88 3.32 -0.42 15.91
N ALA A 89 4.22 -1.32 15.51
CA ALA A 89 5.65 -1.04 15.42
C ALA A 89 5.97 0.12 14.47
N CYS A 90 5.29 0.17 13.33
CA CYS A 90 5.48 1.25 12.36
C CYS A 90 4.89 2.58 12.85
N GLU A 91 3.71 2.55 13.50
CA GLU A 91 3.10 3.74 14.11
C GLU A 91 4.02 4.38 15.17
N LEU A 92 4.70 3.56 15.99
CA LEU A 92 5.73 4.03 16.92
C LEU A 92 6.97 4.59 16.23
N ALA A 93 7.35 4.00 15.10
CA ALA A 93 8.43 4.49 14.26
C ALA A 93 8.06 5.79 13.52
N GLY A 94 6.84 6.32 13.69
CA GLY A 94 6.37 7.50 12.96
C GLY A 94 6.07 7.22 11.49
N VAL A 95 5.89 5.94 11.11
CA VAL A 95 5.49 5.53 9.76
C VAL A 95 4.02 5.16 9.76
N ASP A 96 3.22 5.91 9.00
CA ASP A 96 1.81 5.62 8.84
C ASP A 96 1.58 4.64 7.69
N ILE A 97 0.96 3.50 7.98
CA ILE A 97 0.68 2.44 6.99
C ILE A 97 -0.79 2.54 6.56
N PRO A 98 -1.08 2.58 5.24
CA PRO A 98 -2.45 2.68 4.76
C PRO A 98 -3.30 1.49 5.20
N ARG A 99 -4.52 1.79 5.68
CA ARG A 99 -5.42 0.81 6.30
C ARG A 99 -6.88 1.13 6.01
N PHE A 100 -7.68 0.08 5.80
CA PHE A 100 -9.15 0.19 5.66
C PHE A 100 -9.93 -0.63 6.67
N CYS A 101 -9.54 -1.88 6.94
CA CYS A 101 -10.27 -2.73 7.88
C CYS A 101 -9.79 -2.58 9.32
N TYR A 102 -8.51 -2.23 9.52
CA TYR A 102 -7.92 -2.14 10.85
C TYR A 102 -8.41 -0.89 11.58
N HIS A 103 -8.71 -1.04 12.86
CA HIS A 103 -9.00 0.03 13.80
C HIS A 103 -8.48 -0.41 15.18
N SER A 104 -7.82 0.47 15.92
CA SER A 104 -7.09 0.11 17.15
C SER A 104 -7.98 -0.42 18.28
N ARG A 105 -9.25 0.00 18.33
CA ARG A 105 -10.24 -0.45 19.33
C ARG A 105 -11.02 -1.70 18.94
N LEU A 106 -10.78 -2.23 17.73
CA LEU A 106 -11.54 -3.35 17.18
C LEU A 106 -10.66 -4.58 16.98
N SER A 107 -11.32 -5.72 16.81
CA SER A 107 -10.61 -6.94 16.46
C SER A 107 -10.02 -6.88 15.04
N ILE A 108 -8.95 -7.64 14.84
CA ILE A 108 -8.19 -7.64 13.58
C ILE A 108 -8.91 -8.53 12.55
N ALA A 109 -9.44 -7.92 11.48
CA ALA A 109 -10.13 -8.66 10.41
C ALA A 109 -9.18 -9.22 9.32
N GLY A 110 -8.32 -8.36 8.74
CA GLY A 110 -7.37 -8.75 7.69
C GLY A 110 -7.93 -8.89 6.26
N ASN A 111 -9.15 -8.39 5.99
CA ASN A 111 -9.81 -8.57 4.68
C ASN A 111 -9.26 -7.65 3.57
N CYS A 112 -8.91 -6.40 3.90
CA CYS A 112 -8.62 -5.39 2.86
C CYS A 112 -7.21 -5.46 2.25
N ARG A 113 -6.23 -6.07 2.95
CA ARG A 113 -4.82 -6.18 2.51
C ARG A 113 -4.12 -4.88 2.09
N MET A 114 -4.64 -3.69 2.40
CA MET A 114 -3.96 -2.42 2.07
C MET A 114 -2.65 -2.22 2.86
N CYS A 115 -2.55 -2.84 4.03
CA CYS A 115 -1.44 -2.69 4.94
C CYS A 115 -0.23 -3.62 4.66
N LEU A 116 -0.07 -4.07 3.41
CA LEU A 116 1.04 -4.94 3.04
C LEU A 116 2.38 -4.22 3.17
N VAL A 117 3.33 -4.91 3.80
CA VAL A 117 4.71 -4.46 4.01
C VAL A 117 5.68 -5.58 3.68
N GLU A 118 6.91 -5.23 3.34
CA GLU A 118 7.96 -6.19 3.10
C GLU A 118 8.72 -6.49 4.39
N VAL A 119 9.04 -7.77 4.59
CA VAL A 119 9.84 -8.24 5.72
C VAL A 119 10.96 -9.07 5.15
N GLU A 120 12.21 -8.81 5.53
CA GLU A 120 13.40 -9.38 4.86
C GLU A 120 13.42 -10.92 4.76
N LYS A 121 12.78 -11.61 5.72
CA LYS A 121 12.74 -13.08 5.77
C LYS A 121 11.45 -13.69 5.19
N SER A 122 10.61 -12.88 4.55
CA SER A 122 9.32 -13.32 4.01
C SER A 122 9.30 -13.20 2.49
N PRO A 123 9.00 -14.29 1.75
CA PRO A 123 8.98 -14.26 0.28
C PRO A 123 7.77 -13.50 -0.29
N LYS A 124 6.74 -13.26 0.52
CA LYS A 124 5.53 -12.55 0.14
C LYS A 124 5.34 -11.35 1.08
N PRO A 125 4.80 -10.22 0.60
CA PRO A 125 4.40 -9.11 1.45
C PRO A 125 3.44 -9.59 2.54
N VAL A 126 3.67 -9.17 3.77
CA VAL A 126 2.90 -9.61 4.93
C VAL A 126 1.91 -8.53 5.34
N ALA A 127 0.74 -8.93 5.84
CA ALA A 127 -0.24 -8.00 6.35
C ALA A 127 0.20 -7.47 7.73
N SER A 128 0.61 -6.20 7.79
CA SER A 128 1.15 -5.61 9.02
C SER A 128 0.15 -5.56 10.16
N CYS A 129 -1.16 -5.49 9.87
CA CYS A 129 -2.20 -5.42 10.89
C CYS A 129 -2.39 -6.71 11.69
N ALA A 130 -2.03 -7.88 11.13
CA ALA A 130 -2.25 -9.18 11.74
C ALA A 130 -0.94 -9.90 12.13
N MET A 131 0.17 -9.53 11.49
CA MET A 131 1.45 -10.16 11.78
C MET A 131 1.98 -9.68 13.14
N PRO A 132 2.20 -10.59 14.11
CA PRO A 132 2.86 -10.23 15.36
C PRO A 132 4.34 -9.93 15.12
N VAL A 133 4.88 -9.04 15.93
CA VAL A 133 6.28 -8.64 15.87
C VAL A 133 7.17 -9.75 16.45
N ALA A 134 8.26 -10.06 15.74
CA ALA A 134 9.29 -10.99 16.20
C ALA A 134 10.62 -10.24 16.48
N PRO A 135 11.44 -10.69 17.44
CA PRO A 135 12.71 -10.04 17.74
C PRO A 135 13.66 -10.04 16.54
N GLY A 136 14.27 -8.89 16.26
CA GLY A 136 15.19 -8.72 15.13
C GLY A 136 14.52 -8.71 13.75
N MET A 137 13.20 -8.55 13.70
CA MET A 137 12.46 -8.41 12.45
C MET A 137 12.80 -7.07 11.80
N LYS A 138 13.12 -7.11 10.50
CA LYS A 138 13.39 -5.93 9.68
C LYS A 138 12.22 -5.73 8.73
N ILE A 139 11.47 -4.66 8.99
CA ILE A 139 10.28 -4.25 8.26
C ILE A 139 10.69 -3.12 7.33
N LYS A 140 10.37 -3.25 6.05
CA LYS A 140 10.59 -2.21 5.05
C LYS A 140 9.24 -1.78 4.50
N THR A 141 8.92 -0.51 4.64
CA THR A 141 7.59 0.02 4.32
C THR A 141 7.53 0.67 2.93
N ASP A 142 8.67 1.15 2.43
CA ASP A 142 8.78 1.95 1.19
C ASP A 142 9.46 1.23 0.01
N THR A 143 9.59 -0.10 0.08
CA THR A 143 10.18 -0.89 -1.01
C THR A 143 9.28 -0.90 -2.26
N PRO A 144 9.85 -1.09 -3.46
CA PRO A 144 9.07 -1.20 -4.69
C PRO A 144 8.04 -2.34 -4.62
N ILE A 145 8.37 -3.43 -3.91
CA ILE A 145 7.45 -4.56 -3.71
C ILE A 145 6.24 -4.14 -2.86
N ALA A 146 6.48 -3.43 -1.75
CA ALA A 146 5.41 -2.95 -0.88
C ALA A 146 4.50 -1.94 -1.60
N LYS A 147 5.08 -1.00 -2.37
CA LYS A 147 4.34 -0.02 -3.16
C LYS A 147 3.48 -0.68 -4.24
N LYS A 148 4.07 -1.58 -5.03
CA LYS A 148 3.34 -2.33 -6.06
C LYS A 148 2.20 -3.18 -5.48
N ALA A 149 2.40 -3.75 -4.29
CA ALA A 149 1.34 -4.48 -3.59
C ALA A 149 0.17 -3.56 -3.17
N ARG A 150 0.46 -2.35 -2.69
CA ARG A 150 -0.56 -1.35 -2.32
C ARG A 150 -1.32 -0.84 -3.54
N GLU A 151 -0.61 -0.53 -4.62
CA GLU A 151 -1.21 -0.13 -5.90
C GLU A 151 -2.18 -1.20 -6.42
N GLY A 152 -1.76 -2.47 -6.42
CA GLY A 152 -2.61 -3.58 -6.84
C GLY A 152 -3.85 -3.75 -5.98
N VAL A 153 -3.72 -3.64 -4.65
CA VAL A 153 -4.87 -3.69 -3.74
C VAL A 153 -5.82 -2.52 -4.00
N MET A 154 -5.30 -1.30 -4.16
CA MET A 154 -6.12 -0.13 -4.45
C MET A 154 -6.88 -0.29 -5.77
N GLU A 155 -6.23 -0.81 -6.81
CA GLU A 155 -6.89 -1.10 -8.08
C GLU A 155 -8.03 -2.11 -7.91
N PHE A 156 -7.85 -3.18 -7.13
CA PHE A 156 -8.92 -4.13 -6.86
C PHE A 156 -10.09 -3.53 -6.07
N LEU A 157 -9.81 -2.63 -5.12
CA LEU A 157 -10.85 -1.93 -4.37
C LEU A 157 -11.66 -1.00 -5.28
N LEU A 158 -10.99 -0.28 -6.19
CA LEU A 158 -11.63 0.66 -7.12
C LEU A 158 -12.26 -0.02 -8.34
N MET A 159 -11.84 -1.25 -8.66
CA MET A 159 -12.35 -2.04 -9.78
C MET A 159 -13.89 -2.07 -9.77
N ASN A 160 -14.46 -2.42 -8.62
CA ASN A 160 -15.90 -2.55 -8.42
C ASN A 160 -16.54 -1.37 -7.67
N HIS A 161 -15.77 -0.33 -7.31
CA HIS A 161 -16.30 0.85 -6.63
C HIS A 161 -17.00 1.79 -7.65
N PRO A 162 -18.20 2.32 -7.34
CA PRO A 162 -18.93 3.23 -8.24
C PRO A 162 -18.26 4.61 -8.30
N LEU A 163 -18.51 5.35 -9.38
CA LEU A 163 -18.01 6.72 -9.59
C LEU A 163 -18.94 7.76 -8.91
N ASP A 164 -19.27 7.50 -7.65
CA ASP A 164 -20.27 8.26 -6.90
C ASP A 164 -19.68 9.42 -6.08
N CYS A 165 -18.39 9.71 -6.22
CA CYS A 165 -17.70 10.70 -5.37
C CYS A 165 -18.42 12.07 -5.30
N PRO A 166 -18.98 12.65 -6.38
CA PRO A 166 -19.68 13.94 -6.33
C PRO A 166 -20.99 13.94 -5.55
N ILE A 167 -21.62 12.77 -5.39
CA ILE A 167 -22.88 12.56 -4.66
C ILE A 167 -22.66 11.81 -3.34
N CYS A 168 -21.40 11.54 -3.00
CA CYS A 168 -21.03 10.86 -1.79
C CYS A 168 -20.96 11.86 -0.65
N ASP A 169 -21.70 11.59 0.43
CA ASP A 169 -21.72 12.46 1.60
C ASP A 169 -20.33 12.52 2.28
N GLN A 170 -19.49 11.48 2.10
CA GLN A 170 -18.09 11.43 2.56
C GLN A 170 -17.08 11.96 1.52
N GLY A 171 -17.53 12.52 0.40
CA GLY A 171 -16.64 13.07 -0.62
C GLY A 171 -15.77 14.19 -0.03
N GLY A 172 -14.44 14.04 -0.09
CA GLY A 172 -13.47 14.98 0.49
C GLY A 172 -12.93 14.62 1.87
N GLU A 173 -13.55 13.68 2.58
CA GLU A 173 -13.04 13.12 3.85
C GLU A 173 -12.93 11.58 3.79
N CYS A 174 -12.91 11.03 2.58
CA CYS A 174 -12.95 9.59 2.35
C CYS A 174 -11.55 8.98 2.39
N ASP A 175 -11.28 8.09 3.35
CA ASP A 175 -10.05 7.30 3.43
C ASP A 175 -9.68 6.64 2.09
N LEU A 176 -10.67 6.14 1.34
CA LEU A 176 -10.44 5.47 0.05
C LEU A 176 -9.95 6.45 -1.02
N GLN A 177 -10.48 7.67 -1.02
CA GLN A 177 -10.06 8.73 -1.93
C GLN A 177 -8.64 9.18 -1.61
N ASP A 178 -8.35 9.45 -0.34
CA ASP A 178 -7.05 9.95 0.11
C ASP A 178 -5.95 8.92 -0.12
N GLN A 179 -6.19 7.66 0.27
CA GLN A 179 -5.22 6.60 0.06
C GLN A 179 -5.05 6.24 -1.42
N SER A 180 -6.10 6.37 -2.25
CA SER A 180 -5.97 6.22 -3.70
C SER A 180 -5.09 7.31 -4.31
N MET A 181 -5.18 8.54 -3.81
CA MET A 181 -4.37 9.65 -4.29
C MET A 181 -2.90 9.53 -3.88
N VAL A 182 -2.64 8.99 -2.68
CA VAL A 182 -1.28 8.91 -2.10
C VAL A 182 -0.56 7.62 -2.48
N PHE A 183 -1.25 6.47 -2.44
CA PHE A 183 -0.64 5.14 -2.62
C PHE A 183 -1.21 4.35 -3.80
N GLY A 184 -2.28 4.83 -4.44
CA GLY A 184 -2.89 4.19 -5.60
C GLY A 184 -2.19 4.52 -6.91
N SER A 185 -2.52 3.77 -7.96
CA SER A 185 -2.15 4.13 -9.32
C SER A 185 -2.95 5.34 -9.80
N ASP A 186 -2.40 6.09 -10.74
CA ASP A 186 -3.05 7.27 -11.34
C ASP A 186 -4.28 6.89 -12.20
N ARG A 187 -4.27 5.68 -12.75
CA ARG A 187 -5.31 5.16 -13.66
C ARG A 187 -5.71 3.74 -13.26
N GLY A 188 -6.98 3.43 -13.46
CA GLY A 188 -7.51 2.06 -13.38
C GLY A 188 -7.57 1.42 -14.76
N ARG A 189 -7.25 0.13 -14.86
CA ARG A 189 -7.30 -0.62 -16.14
C ARG A 189 -8.67 -1.23 -16.43
N PHE A 190 -9.56 -1.28 -15.44
CA PHE A 190 -10.85 -1.94 -15.53
C PHE A 190 -11.90 -1.05 -16.22
N THR A 191 -12.44 -1.54 -17.35
CA THR A 191 -13.47 -0.85 -18.15
C THR A 191 -14.76 -1.67 -18.29
N GLU A 192 -14.86 -2.82 -17.62
CA GLU A 192 -16.03 -3.70 -17.73
C GLU A 192 -17.17 -3.28 -16.79
N MET A 193 -18.26 -4.05 -16.81
CA MET A 193 -19.43 -3.76 -15.99
C MET A 193 -19.11 -3.96 -14.50
N LYS A 194 -19.21 -2.88 -13.74
CA LYS A 194 -19.07 -2.89 -12.28
C LYS A 194 -20.26 -3.59 -11.64
N ARG A 195 -20.01 -4.30 -10.55
CA ARG A 195 -21.11 -4.84 -9.72
C ARG A 195 -21.94 -3.70 -9.12
N SER A 196 -23.23 -3.96 -8.93
CA SER A 196 -24.12 -3.12 -8.11
C SER A 196 -24.78 -3.98 -7.05
N VAL A 197 -25.09 -3.36 -5.91
CA VAL A 197 -25.67 -4.00 -4.72
C VAL A 197 -26.83 -3.13 -4.27
N VAL A 198 -27.95 -3.75 -3.91
CA VAL A 198 -29.12 -3.03 -3.41
C VAL A 198 -28.85 -2.47 -2.02
N ASP A 199 -29.33 -1.27 -1.76
CA ASP A 199 -29.20 -0.60 -0.46
C ASP A 199 -30.05 -1.29 0.60
N LYS A 200 -29.48 -1.46 1.80
CA LYS A 200 -30.12 -2.19 2.91
C LYS A 200 -30.60 -1.20 3.96
N ASN A 201 -31.90 -1.18 4.25
CA ASN A 201 -32.42 -0.30 5.29
C ASN A 201 -31.92 -0.71 6.69
N LEU A 202 -30.98 0.05 7.25
CA LEU A 202 -30.45 -0.12 8.62
C LEU A 202 -31.12 0.84 9.64
N GLY A 203 -32.31 1.35 9.32
CA GLY A 203 -33.07 2.27 10.15
C GLY A 203 -32.92 3.74 9.76
N PRO A 204 -33.54 4.67 10.52
CA PRO A 204 -33.66 6.08 10.14
C PRO A 204 -32.38 6.90 10.35
N LEU A 205 -31.41 6.37 11.10
CA LEU A 205 -30.18 7.09 11.47
C LEU A 205 -29.06 6.90 10.44
N VAL A 206 -28.94 5.69 9.88
CA VAL A 206 -27.83 5.30 9.02
C VAL A 206 -28.33 5.16 7.59
N LYS A 207 -28.03 6.15 6.75
CA LYS A 207 -28.22 6.06 5.30
C LYS A 207 -27.16 5.10 4.74
N THR A 208 -27.61 4.01 4.13
CA THR A 208 -26.72 3.01 3.54
C THR A 208 -26.65 3.15 2.03
N VAL A 209 -25.44 3.16 1.48
CA VAL A 209 -25.23 2.97 0.05
C VAL A 209 -24.26 1.80 -0.13
N MET A 210 -24.80 0.60 -0.39
CA MET A 210 -24.03 -0.65 -0.31
C MET A 210 -23.14 -0.88 -1.53
N THR A 211 -23.44 -0.23 -2.67
CA THR A 211 -22.57 -0.20 -3.85
C THR A 211 -21.18 0.37 -3.55
N ARG A 212 -21.11 1.39 -2.68
CA ARG A 212 -19.86 2.06 -2.28
C ARG A 212 -19.04 1.24 -1.28
N CYS A 213 -19.64 0.24 -0.63
CA CYS A 213 -18.98 -0.54 0.40
C CYS A 213 -17.89 -1.45 -0.17
N ILE A 214 -16.66 -1.26 0.29
CA ILE A 214 -15.49 -2.10 -0.04
C ILE A 214 -15.42 -3.42 0.74
N GLN A 215 -16.46 -3.73 1.51
CA GLN A 215 -16.57 -4.98 2.29
C GLN A 215 -15.39 -5.24 3.24
N CYS A 216 -14.84 -4.17 3.83
CA CYS A 216 -13.75 -4.26 4.79
C CYS A 216 -14.14 -4.88 6.14
N THR A 217 -15.44 -5.18 6.33
CA THR A 217 -16.08 -5.73 7.54
C THR A 217 -15.83 -4.94 8.83
N ARG A 218 -15.34 -3.70 8.75
CA ARG A 218 -15.11 -2.84 9.93
C ARG A 218 -16.40 -2.59 10.70
N SER A 219 -17.51 -2.34 10.01
CA SER A 219 -18.82 -2.12 10.65
C SER A 219 -19.34 -3.36 11.37
N LEU A 220 -19.12 -4.56 10.81
CA LEU A 220 -19.53 -5.82 11.44
C LEU A 220 -18.72 -6.20 12.68
N VAL A 221 -17.49 -5.68 12.79
CA VAL A 221 -16.65 -5.89 13.98
C VAL A 221 -16.96 -4.85 15.05
N ASN A 222 -17.37 -3.63 14.67
CA ASN A 222 -17.80 -2.59 15.60
C ASN A 222 -19.12 -2.94 16.29
N ASP A 223 -20.05 -3.47 15.51
CA ASP A 223 -21.36 -3.79 16.01
C ASP A 223 -21.39 -5.29 16.32
N ASP A 224 -21.80 -5.69 17.53
CA ASP A 224 -22.19 -7.08 17.87
C ASP A 224 -23.43 -7.57 17.05
N LEU A 225 -23.66 -6.98 15.86
CA LEU A 225 -24.64 -7.32 14.83
C LEU A 225 -24.30 -8.61 14.08
N HIS A 226 -23.31 -9.39 14.52
CA HIS A 226 -23.05 -10.75 14.04
C HIS A 226 -24.36 -11.57 13.95
N LYS A 227 -25.28 -11.39 14.91
CA LYS A 227 -26.60 -12.03 14.94
C LYS A 227 -27.62 -11.54 13.90
N TYR A 228 -27.50 -10.32 13.39
CA TYR A 228 -28.45 -9.77 12.41
C TYR A 228 -27.99 -9.97 10.96
N PHE A 229 -26.70 -10.20 10.74
CA PHE A 229 -26.11 -10.36 9.41
C PHE A 229 -25.93 -11.81 8.95
N GLU A 230 -26.19 -12.80 9.82
CA GLU A 230 -26.16 -14.24 9.48
C GLU A 230 -27.12 -14.60 8.32
N ASP A 231 -28.28 -13.93 8.20
CA ASP A 231 -29.28 -14.31 7.18
C ASP A 231 -29.08 -13.68 5.79
N SER A 232 -28.24 -12.65 5.63
CA SER A 232 -28.21 -11.87 4.38
C SER A 232 -26.82 -11.52 3.82
N LEU A 233 -25.73 -11.65 4.60
CA LEU A 233 -24.36 -11.48 4.09
C LEU A 233 -23.61 -12.80 3.93
N LEU A 234 -23.95 -13.84 4.71
CA LEU A 234 -23.41 -15.19 4.51
C LEU A 234 -23.96 -15.84 3.24
N SER A 235 -25.15 -15.46 2.77
CA SER A 235 -25.70 -15.90 1.47
C SER A 235 -24.92 -15.37 0.26
N PHE A 236 -24.18 -14.26 0.39
CA PHE A 236 -23.23 -13.80 -0.63
C PHE A 236 -21.79 -14.28 -0.38
N ARG A 237 -21.50 -14.77 0.82
CA ARG A 237 -20.16 -15.23 1.21
C ARG A 237 -19.83 -16.62 0.64
N TRP A 238 -20.84 -17.35 0.18
CA TRP A 238 -20.71 -18.62 -0.51
C TRP A 238 -22.01 -19.00 -1.21
N ASP A 239 -22.08 -18.83 -2.52
CA ASP A 239 -23.15 -19.40 -3.34
C ASP A 239 -22.60 -20.69 -3.96
N ARG A 240 -23.01 -21.84 -3.43
CA ARG A 240 -22.45 -23.17 -3.77
C ARG A 240 -22.73 -23.58 -5.24
N GLU A 241 -23.59 -22.83 -5.91
CA GLU A 241 -24.03 -23.04 -7.30
C GLU A 241 -23.39 -22.08 -8.30
N LYS A 242 -22.63 -21.05 -7.86
CA LYS A 242 -22.00 -20.08 -8.77
C LYS A 242 -20.48 -20.30 -8.82
N PRO A 243 -19.87 -20.30 -10.02
CA PRO A 243 -18.42 -20.39 -10.14
C PRO A 243 -17.78 -19.23 -9.37
N ALA A 244 -16.83 -19.57 -8.50
CA ALA A 244 -16.17 -18.60 -7.64
C ALA A 244 -15.55 -17.49 -8.50
N SER A 245 -16.05 -16.26 -8.39
CA SER A 245 -15.37 -15.11 -8.98
C SER A 245 -13.97 -15.00 -8.36
N VAL A 246 -12.99 -14.51 -9.11
CA VAL A 246 -11.58 -14.34 -8.68
C VAL A 246 -11.47 -13.60 -7.33
N SER A 247 -12.46 -12.76 -7.00
CA SER A 247 -12.64 -12.09 -5.70
C SER A 247 -12.79 -13.06 -4.51
N ASN A 248 -13.37 -14.24 -4.71
CA ASN A 248 -13.59 -15.25 -3.67
C ASN A 248 -12.32 -16.03 -3.33
N LEU A 249 -11.33 -16.12 -4.24
CA LEU A 249 -10.04 -16.74 -3.94
C LEU A 249 -9.23 -15.94 -2.90
N ILE A 250 -9.43 -14.62 -2.84
CA ILE A 250 -8.72 -13.74 -1.90
C ILE A 250 -9.17 -13.95 -0.44
N LEU A 251 -10.35 -14.54 -0.22
CA LEU A 251 -11.02 -14.60 1.08
C LEU A 251 -10.93 -15.95 1.81
N LEU A 252 -10.25 -16.95 1.24
CA LEU A 252 -10.06 -18.24 1.91
C LEU A 252 -8.90 -18.16 2.92
N LYS A 253 -9.09 -18.71 4.12
CA LYS A 253 -7.99 -18.97 5.06
C LYS A 253 -7.05 -19.98 4.41
N PHE A 254 -5.76 -19.67 4.31
CA PHE A 254 -4.75 -20.37 3.50
C PHE A 254 -4.80 -21.92 3.51
N LYS A 255 -5.11 -22.58 4.64
CA LYS A 255 -5.23 -24.06 4.68
C LYS A 255 -6.52 -24.62 4.06
N GLU A 256 -7.62 -23.90 4.19
CA GLU A 256 -8.90 -24.27 3.58
C GLU A 256 -8.93 -23.84 2.10
N ALA A 257 -8.17 -22.79 1.77
CA ALA A 257 -7.96 -22.30 0.40
C ALA A 257 -7.31 -23.36 -0.50
N GLU A 258 -6.17 -23.92 -0.10
CA GLU A 258 -5.40 -24.87 -0.92
C GLU A 258 -6.18 -26.18 -1.16
N VAL A 259 -6.88 -26.67 -0.14
CA VAL A 259 -7.70 -27.89 -0.26
C VAL A 259 -8.92 -27.64 -1.13
N HIS A 260 -9.59 -26.49 -0.97
CA HIS A 260 -10.74 -26.16 -1.81
C HIS A 260 -10.35 -25.82 -3.25
N GLU A 261 -9.24 -25.12 -3.47
CA GLU A 261 -8.69 -24.77 -4.78
C GLU A 261 -8.29 -26.04 -5.55
N SER A 262 -7.60 -26.99 -4.91
CA SER A 262 -7.24 -28.27 -5.55
C SER A 262 -8.47 -29.12 -5.92
N THR A 263 -9.50 -29.13 -5.08
CA THR A 263 -10.75 -29.87 -5.34
C THR A 263 -11.59 -29.21 -6.45
N THR A 264 -11.68 -27.89 -6.44
CA THR A 264 -12.43 -27.10 -7.43
C THR A 264 -11.74 -27.11 -8.80
N ILE A 265 -10.40 -27.03 -8.85
CA ILE A 265 -9.65 -27.20 -10.10
C ILE A 265 -9.84 -28.61 -10.67
N ALA A 266 -9.84 -29.65 -9.81
CA ALA A 266 -10.09 -31.02 -10.24
C ALA A 266 -11.51 -31.22 -10.80
N ASN A 267 -12.52 -30.56 -10.21
CA ASN A 267 -13.90 -30.59 -10.70
C ASN A 267 -14.08 -29.81 -12.01
N ILE A 268 -13.49 -28.61 -12.12
CA ILE A 268 -13.52 -27.81 -13.37
C ILE A 268 -12.84 -28.56 -14.50
N LYS A 269 -11.72 -29.26 -14.24
CA LYS A 269 -11.06 -30.13 -15.21
C LYS A 269 -11.95 -31.27 -15.71
N LYS A 270 -12.89 -31.73 -14.87
CA LYS A 270 -13.80 -32.85 -15.16
C LYS A 270 -15.08 -32.39 -15.86
N GLU A 271 -15.61 -31.23 -15.49
CA GLU A 271 -16.88 -30.69 -16.01
C GLU A 271 -16.69 -29.82 -17.26
N GLU A 272 -15.64 -29.00 -17.33
CA GLU A 272 -15.35 -28.11 -18.47
C GLU A 272 -13.85 -28.11 -18.85
N PRO A 273 -13.37 -29.15 -19.56
CA PRO A 273 -11.95 -29.31 -19.85
C PRO A 273 -11.37 -28.20 -20.76
N VAL A 274 -12.18 -27.64 -21.65
CA VAL A 274 -11.76 -26.56 -22.57
C VAL A 274 -11.52 -25.24 -21.82
N PHE A 275 -12.38 -24.92 -20.84
CA PHE A 275 -12.24 -23.72 -20.02
C PHE A 275 -11.04 -23.85 -19.05
N HIS A 276 -10.87 -25.03 -18.44
CA HIS A 276 -9.71 -25.36 -17.63
C HIS A 276 -8.39 -25.11 -18.39
N ASP A 277 -8.27 -25.65 -19.61
CA ASP A 277 -7.04 -25.52 -20.40
C ASP A 277 -6.79 -24.08 -20.87
N MET A 278 -7.85 -23.31 -21.11
CA MET A 278 -7.74 -21.88 -21.41
C MET A 278 -7.18 -21.09 -20.22
N VAL A 279 -7.71 -21.31 -19.01
CA VAL A 279 -7.26 -20.64 -17.79
C VAL A 279 -5.83 -21.04 -17.42
N ILE A 280 -5.50 -22.34 -17.48
CA ILE A 280 -4.12 -22.82 -17.29
C ILE A 280 -3.17 -22.25 -18.35
N GLY A 281 -3.63 -22.09 -19.59
CA GLY A 281 -2.85 -21.47 -20.66
C GLY A 281 -2.55 -19.99 -20.42
N VAL A 282 -3.52 -19.23 -19.88
CA VAL A 282 -3.33 -17.82 -19.47
C VAL A 282 -2.39 -17.73 -18.27
N LEU A 283 -2.56 -18.58 -17.26
CA LEU A 283 -1.69 -18.60 -16.08
C LEU A 283 -0.25 -19.02 -16.42
N ARG A 284 -0.07 -20.02 -17.30
CA ARG A 284 1.26 -20.41 -17.77
C ARG A 284 1.93 -19.31 -18.58
N ARG A 285 1.19 -18.56 -19.41
CA ARG A 285 1.74 -17.38 -20.10
C ARG A 285 2.14 -16.30 -19.10
N ALA A 286 1.28 -15.96 -18.14
CA ALA A 286 1.60 -14.99 -17.10
C ALA A 286 2.81 -15.40 -16.22
N ILE A 287 2.99 -16.70 -15.95
CA ILE A 287 4.14 -17.23 -15.22
C ILE A 287 5.41 -17.24 -16.08
N MET A 288 5.30 -17.58 -17.36
CA MET A 288 6.44 -17.55 -18.29
C MET A 288 6.90 -16.11 -18.55
N ASP A 289 5.98 -15.17 -18.68
CA ASP A 289 6.27 -13.73 -18.78
C ASP A 289 6.93 -13.22 -17.48
N TYR A 290 6.53 -13.74 -16.32
CA TYR A 290 7.16 -13.44 -15.02
C TYR A 290 8.57 -14.06 -14.84
N MET A 291 8.92 -15.10 -15.61
CA MET A 291 10.22 -15.81 -15.49
C MET A 291 11.23 -15.37 -16.55
N LEU A 292 10.81 -14.63 -17.57
CA LEU A 292 11.64 -14.16 -18.67
C LEU A 292 12.01 -12.66 -18.58
N GLU A 293 11.50 -11.94 -17.57
CA GLU A 293 11.87 -10.57 -17.18
C GLU A 293 12.58 -10.54 -15.82
#